data_AF-A0A4W3GQW0-F1
#
_entry.id   AF-A0A4W3GQW0-F1
#
_cell.length_a   1.000
_cell.length_b   1.000
_cell.length_c   1.000
_cell.angle_alpha   90.00
_cell.angle_beta   90.00
_cell.angle_gamma   90.00
#
_symmetry.space_group_name_H-M   'P 1'
#
loop_
_entity.id
_entity.type
_entity.pdbx_description
1 polymer ?
#
loop_
_entity_poly.entity_id
_entity_poly.type
_entity_poly.pdbx_seq_one_letter_code
_entity_poly.pdbx_strand_id
1 'polypeptide(L)'
;MLPGLMDLLPGPHNRLFRNADAIKAFLRGMIAQHKDTCDWENPKDFIDNFLVKMKEEEDNPDSEFNEENLLLSTFNIFLAGTDTTSSTLRWGLLLLLKYPQIQERIQREMEEVVGTTRSPVMADRKRMPYTDAVIHEIQRYANIIPLNLPHVTTRDTQFRGFTIPKGL
;
A
#
# COMPACT_ATOMS: atom_id res chain seq x y z
N MET A 1 -23.07 -7.57 3.06
CA MET A 1 -23.22 -7.72 4.53
C MET A 1 -24.19 -6.65 5.01
N LEU A 2 -24.91 -6.86 6.13
CA LEU A 2 -25.80 -5.87 6.74
C LEU A 2 -25.04 -5.16 7.89
N PRO A 3 -24.32 -4.05 7.64
CA PRO A 3 -23.34 -3.51 8.59
C PRO A 3 -23.98 -3.11 9.92
N GLY A 4 -25.11 -2.39 9.88
CA GLY A 4 -25.79 -1.90 11.08
C GLY A 4 -26.34 -2.99 12.01
N LEU A 5 -26.64 -4.19 11.50
CA LEU A 5 -26.98 -5.33 12.36
C LEU A 5 -25.71 -5.98 12.95
N MET A 6 -24.65 -6.07 12.16
CA MET A 6 -23.39 -6.68 12.58
C MET A 6 -22.69 -5.87 13.67
N ASP A 7 -22.83 -4.55 13.67
CA ASP A 7 -22.26 -3.66 14.71
C ASP A 7 -22.78 -3.98 16.12
N LEU A 8 -23.97 -4.59 16.23
CA LEU A 8 -24.60 -4.95 17.50
C LEU A 8 -24.23 -6.36 17.97
N LEU A 9 -23.62 -7.17 17.11
CA LEU A 9 -23.39 -8.60 17.37
C LEU A 9 -21.93 -8.85 17.75
N PRO A 10 -21.65 -9.75 18.72
CA PRO A 10 -20.28 -10.19 18.95
C PRO A 10 -19.77 -11.02 17.76
N GLY A 11 -18.49 -10.87 17.40
CA GLY A 11 -17.90 -11.67 16.34
C GLY A 11 -16.47 -11.27 15.95
N PRO A 12 -15.85 -12.01 15.01
CA PRO A 12 -14.47 -11.75 14.57
C PRO A 12 -14.32 -10.41 13.85
N HIS A 13 -15.39 -9.86 13.26
CA HIS A 13 -15.37 -8.52 12.65
C HIS A 13 -15.02 -7.42 13.67
N ASN A 14 -15.42 -7.56 14.94
CA ASN A 14 -15.02 -6.61 15.99
C ASN A 14 -13.51 -6.63 16.26
N ARG A 15 -12.82 -7.73 15.93
CA ARG A 15 -11.35 -7.77 16.00
C ARG A 15 -10.71 -6.91 14.91
N LEU A 16 -11.30 -6.84 13.73
CA LEU A 16 -10.81 -5.98 12.64
C LEU A 16 -10.79 -4.52 13.07
N PHE A 17 -11.91 -4.03 13.62
CA PHE A 17 -12.02 -2.65 14.11
C PHE A 17 -11.03 -2.36 15.24
N ARG A 18 -10.94 -3.24 16.25
CA ARG A 18 -9.96 -3.09 17.33
C ARG A 18 -8.52 -3.05 16.84
N ASN A 19 -8.17 -3.89 15.87
CA ASN A 19 -6.82 -3.87 15.29
C ASN A 19 -6.56 -2.57 14.53
N ALA A 20 -7.53 -2.07 13.75
CA ALA A 20 -7.41 -0.80 13.06
C ALA A 20 -7.23 0.36 14.05
N ASP A 21 -7.98 0.37 15.15
CA ASP A 21 -7.87 1.37 16.20
C ASP A 21 -6.51 1.33 16.90
N ALA A 22 -5.96 0.14 17.15
CA ALA A 22 -4.63 -0.03 17.72
C ALA A 22 -3.53 0.54 16.80
N ILE A 23 -3.61 0.30 15.49
CA ILE A 23 -2.67 0.87 14.52
C ILE A 23 -2.84 2.39 14.46
N LYS A 24 -4.07 2.91 14.41
CA LYS A 24 -4.30 4.36 14.43
C LYS A 24 -3.77 5.01 15.71
N ALA A 25 -3.91 4.37 16.86
CA ALA A 25 -3.35 4.87 18.12
C ALA A 25 -1.82 4.94 18.08
N PHE A 26 -1.17 3.92 17.53
CA PHE A 26 0.28 3.93 17.31
C PHE A 26 0.71 5.07 16.37
N LEU A 27 0.01 5.25 15.24
CA LEU A 27 0.31 6.30 14.27
C LEU A 27 0.07 7.71 14.84
N ARG A 28 -0.95 7.91 15.68
CA ARG A 28 -1.13 9.18 16.41
C ARG A 28 0.07 9.50 17.28
N GLY A 29 0.64 8.52 17.97
CA GLY A 29 1.86 8.70 18.75
C GLY A 29 3.04 9.13 17.88
N MET A 30 3.21 8.51 16.71
CA MET A 30 4.22 8.93 15.74
C MET A 30 4.00 10.35 15.23
N ILE A 31 2.77 10.70 14.84
CA ILE A 31 2.43 12.04 14.33
C ILE A 31 2.70 13.11 15.41
N ALA A 32 2.34 12.85 16.67
CA ALA A 32 2.64 13.75 17.77
C ALA A 32 4.16 14.00 17.90
N GLN A 33 4.97 12.94 17.83
CA GLN A 33 6.43 13.07 17.85
C GLN A 33 6.96 13.91 16.67
N HIS A 34 6.40 13.76 15.47
CA HIS A 34 6.79 14.57 14.31
C HIS A 34 6.40 16.04 14.53
N LYS A 35 5.20 16.33 15.03
CA LYS A 35 4.78 17.70 15.38
C LYS A 35 5.74 18.38 16.38
N ASP A 36 6.24 17.63 17.37
CA ASP A 36 7.17 18.15 18.37
C ASP A 36 8.59 18.37 17.84
N THR A 37 9.00 17.62 16.81
CA THR A 37 10.39 17.59 16.31
C THR A 37 10.55 18.06 14.87
N CYS A 38 9.47 18.55 14.25
CA CYS A 38 9.41 18.92 12.84
C CYS A 38 10.41 20.03 12.53
N ASP A 39 11.30 19.76 11.57
CA ASP A 39 12.12 20.77 10.92
C ASP A 39 11.37 21.28 9.69
N TRP A 40 10.75 22.45 9.82
CA TRP A 40 9.88 23.02 8.79
C TRP A 40 10.62 23.40 7.50
N GLU A 41 11.94 23.59 7.57
CA GLU A 41 12.76 23.92 6.39
C GLU A 41 13.30 22.65 5.70
N ASN A 42 13.34 21.54 6.43
CA ASN A 42 13.91 20.28 5.94
C ASN A 42 13.05 19.06 6.39
N PRO A 43 11.84 18.91 5.82
CA PRO A 43 10.92 17.83 6.16
C PRO A 43 11.50 16.46 5.75
N LYS A 44 11.49 15.49 6.68
CA LYS A 44 12.27 14.25 6.52
C LYS A 44 11.50 13.13 5.82
N ASP A 45 10.19 13.13 5.96
CA ASP A 45 9.33 12.07 5.43
C ASP A 45 7.92 12.58 5.09
N PHE A 46 7.02 11.65 4.76
CA PHE A 46 5.65 11.95 4.39
C PHE A 46 4.89 12.74 5.48
N ILE A 47 5.08 12.41 6.76
CA ILE A 47 4.36 13.06 7.86
C ILE A 47 4.82 14.51 7.97
N ASP A 48 6.13 14.75 7.98
CA ASP A 48 6.68 16.12 8.03
C ASP A 48 6.23 16.95 6.81
N ASN A 49 6.29 16.39 5.61
CA ASN A 49 5.84 17.09 4.39
C ASN A 49 4.34 17.43 4.45
N PHE A 50 3.51 16.53 4.99
CA PHE A 50 2.10 16.80 5.18
C PHE A 50 1.88 17.90 6.23
N LEU A 51 2.63 17.88 7.34
CA LEU A 51 2.58 18.93 8.36
C LEU A 51 2.97 20.30 7.81
N VAL A 52 4.06 20.39 7.04
CA VAL A 52 4.47 21.62 6.33
C VAL A 52 3.32 22.12 5.46
N LYS A 53 2.70 21.22 4.69
CA LYS A 53 1.58 21.58 3.82
C LYS A 53 0.34 22.03 4.58
N MET A 54 0.03 21.41 5.72
CA MET A 54 -1.05 21.87 6.62
C MET A 54 -0.81 23.29 7.11
N LYS A 55 0.45 23.64 7.43
CA LYS A 55 0.81 24.99 7.86
C LYS A 55 0.70 26.02 6.74
N GLU A 56 1.10 25.66 5.52
CA GLU A 56 0.94 26.53 4.34
C GLU A 56 -0.54 26.84 4.02
N GLU A 57 -1.46 25.95 4.40
CA GLU A 57 -2.89 26.09 4.14
C GLU A 57 -3.70 26.47 5.38
N GLU A 58 -3.06 26.94 6.47
CA GLU A 58 -3.73 27.21 7.74
C GLU A 58 -4.86 28.26 7.64
N ASP A 59 -4.73 29.22 6.73
CA ASP A 59 -5.71 30.28 6.47
C ASP A 59 -6.81 29.87 5.46
N ASN A 60 -6.73 28.67 4.89
CA ASN A 60 -7.70 28.18 3.91
C ASN A 60 -8.79 27.33 4.60
N PRO A 61 -10.03 27.84 4.76
CA PRO A 61 -11.10 27.09 5.42
C PRO A 61 -11.58 25.87 4.62
N ASP A 62 -11.29 25.81 3.33
CA ASP A 62 -11.63 24.70 2.43
C ASP A 62 -10.47 23.69 2.28
N SER A 63 -9.43 23.78 3.12
CA SER A 63 -8.28 22.87 3.05
C SER A 63 -8.63 21.45 3.51
N GLU A 64 -8.22 20.47 2.70
CA GLU A 64 -8.27 19.04 3.06
C GLU A 64 -7.01 18.59 3.82
N PHE A 65 -6.03 19.48 4.02
CA PHE A 65 -4.84 19.21 4.83
C PHE A 65 -5.17 19.46 6.31
N ASN A 66 -5.77 18.45 6.93
CA ASN A 66 -6.12 18.43 8.34
C ASN A 66 -5.57 17.18 9.05
N GLU A 67 -5.65 17.17 10.38
CA GLU A 67 -5.07 16.11 11.21
C GLU A 67 -5.72 14.74 11.00
N GLU A 68 -7.04 14.70 10.72
CA GLU A 68 -7.73 13.45 10.43
C GLU A 68 -7.25 12.86 9.10
N ASN A 69 -7.17 13.68 8.06
CA ASN A 69 -6.68 13.27 6.75
C ASN A 69 -5.19 12.88 6.79
N LEU A 70 -4.36 13.53 7.62
CA LEU A 70 -2.98 13.08 7.89
C LEU A 70 -2.98 11.66 8.47
N LEU A 71 -3.70 11.44 9.58
CA LEU A 71 -3.77 10.13 10.24
C LEU A 71 -4.26 9.03 9.29
N LEU A 72 -5.35 9.27 8.56
CA LEU A 72 -5.94 8.30 7.64
C LEU A 72 -5.06 8.04 6.43
N SER A 73 -4.38 9.06 5.89
CA SER A 73 -3.43 8.90 4.78
C SER A 73 -2.22 8.06 5.21
N THR A 74 -1.62 8.37 6.37
CA THR A 74 -0.52 7.57 6.92
C THR A 74 -0.95 6.13 7.20
N PHE A 75 -2.16 5.93 7.76
CA PHE A 75 -2.73 4.61 7.97
C PHE A 75 -2.89 3.82 6.66
N ASN A 76 -3.42 4.46 5.62
CA ASN A 76 -3.59 3.85 4.30
C ASN A 76 -2.26 3.43 3.68
N ILE A 77 -1.24 4.30 3.71
CA ILE A 77 0.11 3.98 3.19
C ILE A 77 0.71 2.79 3.96
N PHE A 78 0.60 2.80 5.29
CA PHE A 78 1.14 1.74 6.15
C PHE A 78 0.50 0.38 5.86
N LEU A 79 -0.83 0.34 5.74
CA LEU A 79 -1.57 -0.88 5.45
C LEU A 79 -1.27 -1.39 4.03
N ALA A 80 -1.39 -0.51 3.04
CA ALA A 80 -1.21 -0.86 1.63
C ALA A 80 0.21 -1.32 1.32
N GLY A 81 1.23 -0.63 1.86
CA GLY A 81 2.64 -0.93 1.58
C GLY A 81 3.14 -2.21 2.24
N THR A 82 2.54 -2.62 3.38
CA THR A 82 3.03 -3.74 4.19
C THR A 82 2.47 -5.07 3.72
N ASP A 83 1.14 -5.23 3.76
CA ASP A 83 0.51 -6.55 3.63
C ASP A 83 0.60 -7.09 2.20
N THR A 84 0.40 -6.21 1.21
CA THR A 84 0.41 -6.59 -0.22
C THR A 84 1.80 -7.03 -0.67
N THR A 85 2.83 -6.27 -0.32
CA THR A 85 4.23 -6.58 -0.64
C THR A 85 4.69 -7.87 0.06
N SER A 86 4.41 -7.98 1.37
CA SER A 86 4.76 -9.17 2.16
C SER A 86 4.09 -10.44 1.60
N SER A 87 2.80 -10.37 1.29
CA SER A 87 2.06 -11.49 0.69
C SER A 87 2.61 -11.88 -0.68
N THR A 88 2.96 -10.89 -1.53
CA THR A 88 3.56 -11.14 -2.84
C THR A 88 4.93 -11.81 -2.72
N LEU A 89 5.80 -11.32 -1.84
CA LEU A 89 7.12 -11.91 -1.59
C LEU A 89 7.01 -13.33 -1.04
N ARG A 90 6.06 -13.58 -0.13
CA ARG A 90 5.79 -14.92 0.41
C ARG A 90 5.39 -15.90 -0.70
N TRP A 91 4.52 -15.47 -1.62
CA TRP A 91 4.20 -16.24 -2.83
C TRP A 91 5.42 -16.45 -3.73
N GLY A 92 6.22 -15.42 -3.93
CA GLY A 92 7.46 -15.52 -4.71
C GLY A 92 8.41 -16.59 -4.18
N LEU A 93 8.70 -16.56 -2.88
CA LEU A 93 9.54 -17.57 -2.23
C LEU A 93 8.95 -18.99 -2.36
N LEU A 94 7.65 -19.14 -2.13
CA LEU A 94 6.96 -20.42 -2.30
C LEU A 94 7.08 -20.96 -3.73
N LEU A 95 6.91 -20.11 -4.74
CA LEU A 95 7.01 -20.49 -6.15
C LEU A 95 8.45 -20.85 -6.54
N LEU A 96 9.46 -20.12 -6.06
CA LEU A 96 10.86 -20.44 -6.31
C LEU A 96 11.26 -21.79 -5.68
N LEU A 97 10.78 -22.09 -4.47
CA LEU A 97 10.98 -23.40 -3.84
C LEU A 97 10.31 -24.54 -4.63
N LYS A 98 9.14 -24.27 -5.21
CA LYS A 98 8.40 -25.24 -6.03
C LYS A 98 9.05 -25.49 -7.39
N TYR A 99 9.73 -24.47 -7.95
CA TYR A 99 10.34 -24.50 -9.28
C TYR A 99 11.83 -24.13 -9.21
N PRO A 100 12.69 -25.02 -8.65
CA PRO A 100 14.10 -24.72 -8.41
C PRO A 100 14.88 -24.31 -9.67
N GLN A 101 14.51 -24.84 -10.84
CA GLN A 101 15.11 -24.47 -12.13
C GLN A 101 14.90 -22.98 -12.48
N ILE A 102 13.80 -22.37 -12.01
CA ILE A 102 13.55 -20.93 -12.20
C ILE A 102 14.47 -20.13 -11.29
N GLN A 103 14.62 -20.56 -10.03
CA GLN A 103 15.52 -19.95 -9.08
C GLN A 103 16.98 -19.99 -9.56
N GLU A 104 17.47 -21.15 -10.03
CA GLU A 104 18.82 -21.30 -10.60
C GLU A 104 19.07 -20.35 -11.78
N ARG A 105 18.06 -20.15 -12.63
CA ARG A 105 18.19 -19.24 -13.77
C ARG A 105 18.20 -17.77 -13.34
N ILE A 106 17.42 -17.39 -12.33
CA ILE A 106 17.51 -16.03 -11.74
C ILE A 106 18.88 -15.80 -11.12
N GLN A 107 19.41 -16.77 -10.39
CA GLN A 107 20.73 -16.66 -9.74
C GLN A 107 21.84 -16.47 -10.78
N ARG A 108 21.82 -17.21 -11.88
CA ARG A 108 22.78 -17.03 -13.00
C ARG A 108 22.69 -15.63 -13.62
N GLU A 109 21.48 -15.16 -13.94
CA GLU A 109 21.30 -13.82 -14.52
C GLU A 109 21.75 -12.72 -13.53
N MET A 110 21.53 -12.92 -12.23
CA MET A 110 21.98 -12.01 -11.18
C MET A 110 23.50 -11.98 -11.07
N GLU A 111 24.17 -13.13 -11.13
CA GLU A 111 25.63 -13.20 -11.10
C GLU A 111 26.26 -12.52 -12.33
N GLU A 112 25.67 -12.70 -13.51
CA GLU A 112 26.13 -12.07 -14.76
C GLU A 112 25.98 -10.54 -14.76
N VAL A 113 24.87 -10.01 -14.23
CA VAL A 113 24.52 -8.58 -14.33
C VAL A 113 24.95 -7.78 -13.09
N VAL A 114 24.75 -8.35 -11.91
CA VAL A 114 25.01 -7.69 -10.62
C VAL A 114 26.37 -8.09 -10.06
N GLY A 115 26.72 -9.37 -10.17
CA GLY A 115 27.90 -9.95 -9.53
C GLY A 115 27.74 -10.06 -8.01
N THR A 116 28.86 -10.30 -7.32
CA THR A 116 28.88 -10.60 -5.87
C THR A 116 29.37 -9.44 -5.00
N THR A 117 29.85 -8.35 -5.60
CA THR A 117 30.54 -7.25 -4.90
C THR A 117 29.65 -6.05 -4.55
N ARG A 118 28.46 -5.97 -5.14
CA ARG A 118 27.52 -4.85 -4.96
C ARG A 118 26.09 -5.33 -4.77
N SER A 119 25.27 -4.46 -4.19
CA SER A 119 23.82 -4.68 -4.13
C SER A 119 23.13 -4.41 -5.48
N PRO A 120 21.99 -5.06 -5.76
CA PRO A 120 21.16 -4.74 -6.92
C PRO A 120 20.66 -3.29 -6.88
N VAL A 121 20.55 -2.65 -8.06
CA VAL A 121 19.96 -1.32 -8.22
C VAL A 121 18.85 -1.33 -9.26
N MET A 122 17.95 -0.34 -9.22
CA MET A 122 16.81 -0.28 -10.15
C MET A 122 17.22 -0.28 -11.63
N ALA A 123 18.40 0.26 -11.96
CA ALA A 123 18.92 0.26 -13.32
C ALA A 123 19.25 -1.15 -13.84
N ASP A 124 19.52 -2.13 -12.97
CA ASP A 124 19.80 -3.52 -13.34
C ASP A 124 18.60 -4.21 -13.97
N ARG A 125 17.37 -3.81 -13.60
CA ARG A 125 16.13 -4.43 -14.07
C ARG A 125 16.07 -4.55 -15.60
N LYS A 126 16.52 -3.52 -16.32
CA LYS A 126 16.55 -3.51 -17.80
C LYS A 126 17.50 -4.53 -18.41
N ARG A 127 18.50 -4.98 -17.64
CA ARG A 127 19.50 -5.98 -18.02
C ARG A 127 19.19 -7.37 -17.48
N MET A 128 18.13 -7.52 -16.68
CA MET A 128 17.70 -8.78 -16.08
C MET A 128 16.29 -9.19 -16.56
N PRO A 129 16.09 -9.39 -17.88
CA PRO A 129 14.76 -9.64 -18.45
C PRO A 129 14.10 -10.92 -17.92
N TYR A 130 14.86 -11.95 -17.56
CA TYR A 130 14.27 -13.18 -17.01
C TYR A 130 13.76 -12.97 -15.59
N THR A 131 14.55 -12.33 -14.74
CA THR A 131 14.17 -11.98 -13.36
C THR A 131 12.98 -11.03 -13.37
N ASP A 132 12.96 -10.04 -14.27
CA ASP A 132 11.81 -9.15 -14.44
C ASP A 132 10.56 -9.92 -14.86
N ALA A 133 10.68 -10.85 -15.81
CA ALA A 133 9.57 -11.72 -16.22
C ALA A 133 9.05 -12.59 -15.06
N VAL A 134 9.93 -13.15 -14.23
CA VAL A 134 9.52 -13.95 -13.06
C VAL A 134 8.80 -13.09 -12.02
N ILE A 135 9.27 -11.87 -11.75
CA ILE A 135 8.59 -10.94 -10.82
C ILE A 135 7.16 -10.66 -11.30
N HIS A 136 6.97 -10.36 -12.59
CA HIS A 136 5.64 -10.15 -13.15
C HIS A 136 4.77 -11.41 -13.08
N GLU A 137 5.36 -12.58 -13.35
CA GLU A 137 4.63 -13.85 -13.32
C GLU A 137 4.20 -14.24 -11.90
N ILE A 138 5.01 -13.95 -10.88
CA ILE A 138 4.62 -14.12 -9.47
C ILE A 138 3.38 -13.28 -9.16
N GLN A 139 3.36 -12.01 -9.56
CA GLN A 139 2.21 -11.12 -9.32
C GLN A 139 0.96 -11.61 -10.06
N ARG A 140 1.11 -11.99 -11.34
CA ARG A 140 0.02 -12.52 -12.18
C ARG A 140 -0.56 -13.82 -11.60
N TYR A 141 0.30 -14.72 -11.13
CA TYR A 141 -0.09 -16.03 -10.62
C TYR A 141 -0.67 -15.94 -9.21
N ALA A 142 -0.04 -15.18 -8.31
CA ALA A 142 -0.49 -15.05 -6.92
C ALA A 142 -1.83 -14.32 -6.80
N ASN A 143 -2.06 -13.32 -7.68
CA ASN A 143 -3.29 -12.52 -7.76
C ASN A 143 -3.88 -12.20 -6.37
N ILE A 144 -3.08 -11.54 -5.53
CA ILE A 144 -3.36 -11.38 -4.09
C ILE A 144 -4.61 -10.54 -3.77
N ILE A 145 -5.15 -9.79 -4.75
CA ILE A 145 -6.40 -9.03 -4.65
C ILE A 145 -7.27 -9.36 -5.88
N PRO A 146 -7.89 -10.55 -5.92
CA PRO A 146 -8.53 -11.07 -7.14
C PRO A 146 -9.84 -10.39 -7.51
N LEU A 147 -10.47 -9.67 -6.56
CA LEU A 147 -11.74 -8.97 -6.75
C LEU A 147 -11.60 -7.46 -6.89
N ASN A 148 -10.35 -6.96 -6.98
CA ASN A 148 -10.03 -5.53 -6.89
C ASN A 148 -10.55 -4.89 -5.58
N LEU A 149 -10.35 -3.58 -5.45
CA LEU A 149 -11.07 -2.78 -4.45
C LEU A 149 -12.48 -2.45 -4.97
N PRO A 150 -13.47 -2.23 -4.08
CA PRO A 150 -14.78 -1.75 -4.51
C PRO A 150 -14.68 -0.37 -5.18
N HIS A 151 -15.36 -0.20 -6.32
CA HIS A 151 -15.52 1.09 -6.99
C HIS A 151 -16.97 1.54 -6.86
N VAL A 152 -17.19 2.86 -6.90
CA VAL A 152 -18.52 3.47 -6.99
C VAL A 152 -18.52 4.52 -8.10
N THR A 153 -19.65 4.68 -8.77
CA THR A 153 -19.84 5.69 -9.80
C THR A 153 -19.97 7.10 -9.19
N THR A 154 -19.25 8.07 -9.75
CA THR A 154 -19.27 9.47 -9.27
C THR A 154 -20.51 10.26 -9.73
N ARG A 155 -21.21 9.73 -10.73
CA ARG A 155 -22.46 10.25 -11.32
C ARG A 155 -23.19 9.12 -12.05
N ASP A 156 -24.45 9.34 -12.36
CA ASP A 156 -25.22 8.44 -13.23
C ASP A 156 -24.45 8.21 -14.54
N THR A 157 -24.19 6.96 -14.87
CA THR A 157 -23.28 6.57 -15.95
C THR A 157 -23.96 5.59 -16.90
N GLN A 158 -23.99 5.93 -18.19
CA GLN A 158 -24.40 5.00 -19.25
C GLN A 158 -23.23 4.07 -19.59
N PHE A 159 -23.41 2.77 -19.38
CA PHE A 159 -22.41 1.76 -19.72
C PHE A 159 -23.06 0.58 -20.43
N ARG A 160 -22.64 0.33 -21.69
CA ARG A 160 -23.12 -0.78 -22.52
C ARG A 160 -24.66 -0.89 -22.60
N GLY A 161 -25.35 0.24 -22.63
CA GLY A 161 -26.82 0.31 -22.71
C GLY A 161 -27.54 0.29 -21.35
N PHE A 162 -26.83 0.17 -20.24
CA PHE A 162 -27.39 0.23 -18.89
C PHE A 162 -27.10 1.58 -18.24
N THR A 163 -28.04 2.07 -17.44
CA THR A 163 -27.84 3.21 -16.52
C THR A 163 -27.37 2.69 -15.17
N ILE A 164 -26.16 3.09 -14.77
CA ILE A 164 -25.61 2.81 -13.44
C ILE A 164 -25.79 4.07 -12.59
N PRO A 165 -26.63 4.07 -11.54
CA PRO A 165 -26.88 5.25 -10.71
C PRO A 165 -25.64 5.67 -9.92
N LYS A 166 -25.49 6.98 -9.68
CA LYS A 166 -24.46 7.54 -8.81
C LYS A 166 -24.41 6.84 -7.45
N GLY A 167 -23.21 6.49 -7.01
CA GLY A 167 -22.97 5.87 -5.71
C GLY A 167 -23.15 4.34 -5.71
N LEU A 168 -23.51 3.75 -6.86
CA LEU A 168 -23.44 2.31 -7.10
C LEU A 168 -22.11 1.91 -7.71
#